data_AF-A0A7C4U2D5-F1
#
_entry.id   AF-A0A7C4U2D5-F1
#
_cell.length_a   1.000
_cell.length_b   1.000
_cell.length_c   1.000
_cell.angle_alpha   90.00
_cell.angle_beta   90.00
_cell.angle_gamma   90.00
#
_symmetry.space_group_name_H-M   'P 1'
#
loop_
_entity.id
_entity.type
_entity.pdbx_description
1 polymer ?
#
loop_
_entity_poly.entity_id
_entity_poly.type
_entity_poly.pdbx_seq_one_letter_code
_entity_poly.pdbx_strand_id
1 'polypeptide(L)'
;KAGIDPHMRAGFLSEEEIEKIEEIIKDPAKHGIPSWLLNRQKDLETGKDTHLISADLILRTKMDIERLKEIKSWRGYRHAYGLKVRGQRTRTTGRTGKTVGVKKKTVAKGGGK
;
A
#
# COMPACT_ATOMS: atom_id res chain seq x y z
N LYS A 1 -12.33 2.73 17.86
CA LYS A 1 -12.38 3.91 18.76
C LYS A 1 -13.50 4.89 18.43
N ALA A 2 -14.00 4.92 17.20
CA ALA A 2 -15.15 5.74 16.84
C ALA A 2 -16.50 5.30 17.47
N GLY A 3 -16.56 4.13 18.13
CA GLY A 3 -17.79 3.64 18.77
C GLY A 3 -18.86 3.12 17.79
N ILE A 4 -18.51 2.99 16.52
CA ILE A 4 -19.40 2.57 15.42
C ILE A 4 -19.40 1.03 15.31
N ASP A 5 -20.56 0.45 15.01
CA ASP A 5 -20.70 -0.98 14.72
C ASP A 5 -20.02 -1.37 13.40
N PRO A 6 -19.00 -2.24 13.40
CA PRO A 6 -18.33 -2.71 12.19
C PRO A 6 -19.22 -3.49 11.22
N HIS A 7 -20.37 -4.02 11.68
CA HIS A 7 -21.29 -4.81 10.85
C HIS A 7 -22.34 -3.97 10.12
N MET A 8 -22.44 -2.68 10.46
CA MET A 8 -23.34 -1.75 9.81
C MET A 8 -22.91 -1.50 8.35
N ARG A 9 -23.89 -1.31 7.45
CA ARG A 9 -23.57 -0.99 6.06
C ARG A 9 -23.10 0.47 5.97
N ALA A 10 -22.02 0.70 5.23
CA ALA A 10 -21.40 2.02 5.09
C ALA A 10 -22.36 3.14 4.62
N GLY A 11 -23.42 2.80 3.89
CA GLY A 11 -24.41 3.78 3.41
C GLY A 11 -25.34 4.35 4.49
N PHE A 12 -25.35 3.79 5.70
CA PHE A 12 -26.15 4.31 6.83
C PHE A 12 -25.34 5.14 7.83
N LEU A 13 -24.06 5.34 7.58
CA LEU A 13 -23.21 6.16 8.44
C LEU A 13 -23.69 7.61 8.38
N SER A 14 -23.80 8.25 9.54
CA SER A 14 -24.07 9.69 9.59
C SER A 14 -22.81 10.49 9.21
N GLU A 15 -23.00 11.72 8.74
CA GLU A 15 -21.86 12.59 8.42
C GLU A 15 -20.95 12.81 9.65
N GLU A 16 -21.54 12.94 10.85
CA GLU A 16 -20.79 13.08 12.10
C GLU A 16 -19.92 11.85 12.41
N GLU A 17 -20.38 10.65 12.06
CA GLU A 17 -19.61 9.40 12.22
C GLU A 17 -18.45 9.34 11.22
N ILE A 18 -18.66 9.81 10.00
CA ILE A 18 -17.64 9.90 8.97
C ILE A 18 -16.55 10.89 9.38
N GLU A 19 -16.92 12.09 9.84
CA GLU A 19 -15.98 13.10 10.33
C GLU A 19 -15.12 12.56 11.49
N LYS A 20 -15.75 11.86 12.46
CA LYS A 20 -15.02 11.20 13.56
C LYS A 20 -14.03 10.16 13.06
N ILE A 21 -14.40 9.36 12.06
CA ILE A 21 -13.48 8.38 11.45
C ILE A 21 -12.33 9.11 10.77
N GLU A 22 -12.62 10.17 10.01
CA GLU A 22 -11.61 10.94 9.29
C GLU A 22 -10.60 11.59 10.25
N GLU A 23 -11.07 12.17 11.36
CA GLU A 23 -10.20 12.74 12.40
C GLU A 23 -9.27 11.67 13.00
N ILE A 24 -9.81 10.49 13.31
CA ILE A 24 -9.03 9.37 13.84
C ILE A 24 -7.97 8.88 12.84
N ILE A 25 -8.29 8.88 11.54
CA ILE A 25 -7.35 8.44 10.50
C ILE A 25 -6.26 9.50 10.26
N LYS A 26 -6.59 10.80 10.36
CA LYS A 26 -5.62 11.90 10.22
C LYS A 26 -4.61 11.89 11.36
N ASP A 27 -5.07 11.77 12.62
CA ASP A 27 -4.20 11.82 13.81
C ASP A 27 -4.39 10.60 14.74
N PRO A 28 -4.04 9.38 14.30
CA PRO A 28 -4.29 8.16 15.08
C PRO A 28 -3.54 8.13 16.41
N ALA A 29 -2.38 8.78 16.49
CA ALA A 29 -1.58 8.86 17.71
C ALA A 29 -2.33 9.57 18.86
N LYS A 30 -3.08 10.64 18.56
CA LYS A 30 -3.85 11.40 19.57
C LYS A 30 -5.00 10.58 20.14
N HIS A 31 -5.62 9.76 19.30
CA HIS A 31 -6.67 8.87 19.73
C HIS A 31 -6.14 7.62 20.43
N GLY A 32 -4.85 7.51 20.77
CA GLY A 32 -4.27 6.41 21.54
C GLY A 32 -4.21 5.10 20.78
N ILE A 33 -3.97 5.16 19.47
CA ILE A 33 -3.56 4.01 18.66
C ILE A 33 -2.05 3.82 18.84
N PRO A 34 -1.57 2.61 19.15
CA PRO A 34 -0.14 2.36 19.31
C PRO A 34 0.65 2.65 18.04
N SER A 35 1.88 3.14 18.21
CA SER A 35 2.79 3.48 17.10
C SER A 35 3.06 2.31 16.16
N TRP A 36 3.10 1.08 16.67
CA TRP A 36 3.34 -0.13 15.87
C TRP A 36 2.24 -0.41 14.83
N LEU A 37 1.04 0.15 15.00
CA LEU A 37 -0.07 0.01 14.05
C LEU A 37 0.02 1.03 12.90
N LEU A 38 0.87 2.05 13.02
CA LEU A 38 1.02 3.10 12.01
C LEU A 38 1.84 2.59 10.82
N ASN A 39 1.49 3.06 9.62
CA ASN A 39 2.10 2.61 8.37
C ASN A 39 3.50 3.23 8.14
N ARG A 40 3.81 4.35 8.80
CA ARG A 40 5.11 5.00 8.75
C ARG A 40 5.59 5.34 10.15
N GLN A 41 6.43 4.47 10.69
CA GLN A 41 7.11 4.68 11.97
C GLN A 41 8.48 5.31 11.74
N LYS A 42 8.90 6.18 12.67
CA LYS A 42 10.23 6.81 12.70
C LYS A 42 10.65 7.36 11.34
N ASP A 43 9.87 8.32 10.85
CA ASP A 43 10.18 8.96 9.59
C ASP A 43 11.60 9.58 9.59
N LEU A 44 12.30 9.47 8.48
CA LEU A 44 13.72 9.87 8.37
C LEU A 44 13.94 11.38 8.54
N GLU A 45 12.99 12.22 8.13
CA GLU A 45 13.12 13.67 8.19
C GLU A 45 12.60 14.22 9.51
N THR A 46 11.43 13.77 9.93
CA THR A 46 10.71 14.34 11.08
C THR A 46 10.89 13.55 12.37
N GLY A 47 11.32 12.29 12.31
CA GLY A 47 11.47 11.40 13.45
C GLY A 47 10.15 10.98 14.11
N LYS A 48 9.01 11.47 13.62
CA LYS A 48 7.67 11.20 14.16
C LYS A 48 7.06 9.97 13.51
N ASP A 49 6.15 9.34 14.24
CA ASP A 49 5.30 8.28 13.69
C ASP A 49 4.05 8.91 13.08
N THR A 50 3.81 8.62 11.81
CA THR A 50 2.70 9.21 11.04
C THR A 50 1.88 8.14 10.33
N HIS A 51 0.63 8.48 10.03
CA HIS A 51 -0.22 7.66 9.18
C HIS A 51 -0.44 8.37 7.85
N LEU A 52 0.12 7.80 6.78
CA LEU A 52 -0.01 8.35 5.43
C LEU A 52 -1.26 7.83 4.73
N ILE A 53 -1.95 8.70 4.00
CA ILE A 53 -3.22 8.40 3.32
C ILE A 53 -3.05 8.66 1.82
N SER A 54 -3.78 7.90 0.99
CA SER A 54 -3.99 8.13 -0.46
C SER A 54 -2.80 8.73 -1.21
N ALA A 55 -2.87 10.03 -1.54
CA ALA A 55 -1.88 10.74 -2.34
C ALA A 55 -0.53 10.85 -1.62
N ASP A 56 -0.53 11.13 -0.32
CA ASP A 56 0.69 11.29 0.48
C ASP A 56 1.47 9.99 0.55
N LEU A 57 0.78 8.85 0.66
CA LEU A 57 1.42 7.54 0.64
C LEU A 57 2.15 7.28 -0.69
N ILE A 58 1.50 7.63 -1.81
CA ILE A 58 2.07 7.45 -3.15
C ILE A 58 3.28 8.37 -3.34
N LEU A 59 3.15 9.64 -2.98
CA LEU A 59 4.22 10.63 -3.09
C LEU A 59 5.42 10.23 -2.24
N ARG A 60 5.20 9.86 -0.97
CA ARG A 60 6.29 9.48 -0.07
C ARG A 60 7.01 8.23 -0.54
N THR A 61 6.27 7.23 -1.04
CA THR A 61 6.86 6.01 -1.60
C THR A 61 7.74 6.31 -2.81
N LYS A 62 7.30 7.23 -3.68
CA LYS A 62 8.11 7.68 -4.83
C LYS A 62 9.38 8.39 -4.37
N MET A 63 9.27 9.33 -3.42
CA MET A 63 10.43 10.03 -2.85
C MET A 63 11.42 9.07 -2.19
N ASP A 64 10.94 8.07 -1.44
CA ASP A 64 11.79 7.05 -0.82
C ASP A 64 12.56 6.26 -1.89
N ILE A 65 11.94 5.94 -3.03
CA ILE A 65 12.60 5.25 -4.15
C ILE A 65 13.61 6.18 -4.86
N GLU A 66 13.26 7.44 -5.09
CA GLU A 66 14.12 8.45 -5.71
C GLU A 66 15.41 8.61 -4.89
N ARG A 67 15.26 8.80 -3.58
CA ARG A 67 16.38 8.86 -2.63
C ARG A 67 17.29 7.64 -2.71
N LEU A 68 16.71 6.43 -2.81
CA LEU A 68 17.51 5.20 -2.94
C LEU A 68 18.32 5.16 -4.24
N LYS A 69 17.79 5.73 -5.34
CA LYS A 69 18.48 5.86 -6.62
C LYS A 69 19.59 6.90 -6.56
N GLU A 70 19.34 8.06 -5.95
CA GLU A 70 20.33 9.13 -5.76
C GLU A 70 21.54 8.66 -4.94
N ILE A 71 21.29 7.92 -3.86
CA ILE A 71 22.35 7.30 -3.02
C ILE A 71 23.13 6.21 -3.80
N LYS A 72 22.61 5.72 -4.94
CA LYS A 72 23.14 4.59 -5.72
C LYS A 72 23.22 3.29 -4.90
N SER A 73 22.27 3.10 -3.99
CA SER A 73 22.13 1.85 -3.24
C SER A 73 21.78 0.68 -4.17
N TRP A 74 22.14 -0.56 -3.80
CA TRP A 74 21.76 -1.75 -4.59
C TRP A 74 20.25 -1.85 -4.82
N ARG A 75 19.45 -1.50 -3.81
CA ARG A 75 17.99 -1.45 -3.93
C ARG A 75 17.55 -0.38 -4.94
N GLY A 76 18.13 0.81 -4.89
CA GLY A 76 17.89 1.90 -5.85
C GLY A 76 18.22 1.51 -7.28
N TYR A 77 19.39 0.88 -7.49
CA TYR A 77 19.77 0.31 -8.79
C TYR A 77 18.71 -0.68 -9.27
N ARG A 78 18.30 -1.66 -8.45
CA ARG A 78 17.26 -2.62 -8.83
C ARG A 78 15.93 -1.93 -9.17
N HIS A 79 15.53 -0.91 -8.42
CA HIS A 79 14.34 -0.11 -8.72
C HIS A 79 14.45 0.64 -10.06
N ALA A 80 15.63 1.20 -10.39
CA ALA A 80 15.87 1.89 -11.67
C ALA A 80 15.75 0.94 -12.87
N TYR A 81 16.26 -0.30 -12.75
CA TYR A 81 16.16 -1.32 -13.80
C TYR A 81 14.84 -2.12 -13.79
N GLY A 82 13.88 -1.76 -12.93
CA GLY A 82 12.60 -2.47 -12.83
C GLY A 82 12.73 -3.92 -12.33
N LEU A 83 13.83 -4.26 -11.66
CA LEU A 83 14.08 -5.60 -11.13
C LEU A 83 13.52 -5.75 -9.71
N LYS A 84 13.13 -6.99 -9.37
CA LYS A 84 12.70 -7.37 -8.02
C LYS A 84 13.77 -7.05 -6.97
N VAL A 85 13.42 -6.46 -5.84
CA VAL A 85 14.40 -5.85 -4.91
C VAL A 85 14.83 -6.77 -3.76
N ARG A 86 14.00 -7.73 -3.35
CA ARG A 86 14.23 -8.62 -2.19
C ARG A 86 15.14 -9.84 -2.47
N GLY A 87 16.09 -9.72 -3.40
CA GLY A 87 17.02 -10.82 -3.73
C GLY A 87 16.42 -12.00 -4.51
N GLN A 88 15.23 -11.83 -5.09
CA GLN A 88 14.59 -12.87 -5.89
C GLN A 88 15.41 -13.21 -7.15
N ARG A 89 15.41 -14.49 -7.55
CA ARG A 89 16.07 -14.98 -8.76
C ARG A 89 15.32 -14.52 -10.02
N THR A 90 15.94 -13.62 -10.79
CA THR A 90 15.38 -13.07 -12.04
C THR A 90 15.56 -13.99 -13.25
N ARG A 91 16.43 -15.01 -13.16
CA ARG A 91 16.60 -16.02 -14.21
C ARG A 91 15.35 -16.88 -14.43
N THR A 92 14.69 -17.28 -13.34
CA THR A 92 13.57 -18.24 -13.38
C THR A 92 12.22 -17.62 -13.03
N THR A 93 12.17 -16.64 -12.11
CA THR A 93 10.89 -16.12 -11.56
C THR A 93 10.58 -14.71 -12.04
N GLY A 94 9.29 -14.40 -12.25
CA GLY A 94 8.83 -13.06 -12.63
C GLY A 94 9.08 -12.71 -14.10
N ARG A 95 9.07 -13.71 -14.98
CA ARG A 95 9.16 -13.51 -16.43
C ARG A 95 7.86 -12.87 -16.92
N THR A 96 7.93 -11.63 -17.37
CA THR A 96 6.82 -10.92 -18.04
C THR A 96 6.97 -11.10 -19.55
N GLY A 97 6.55 -12.28 -20.02
CA GLY A 97 6.46 -12.63 -21.43
C GLY A 97 5.45 -13.75 -21.60
N LYS A 98 4.77 -13.84 -22.76
CA LYS A 98 3.85 -14.94 -23.04
C LYS A 98 4.59 -16.27 -22.90
N THR A 99 4.12 -17.16 -22.02
CA THR A 99 4.51 -18.56 -22.07
C THR A 99 4.08 -19.09 -23.43
N VAL A 100 5.03 -19.49 -24.26
CA VAL A 100 4.74 -20.28 -25.46
C VAL A 100 4.39 -21.68 -24.96
N GLY A 101 3.11 -21.91 -24.70
CA GLY A 101 2.61 -23.13 -24.06
C GLY A 101 1.10 -23.29 -24.23
N VAL A 102 0.59 -24.43 -23.78
CA VAL A 102 -0.80 -24.85 -23.99
C VAL A 102 -1.78 -23.87 -23.33
N LYS A 103 -2.59 -23.23 -24.17
CA LYS A 103 -3.73 -22.41 -23.73
C LYS A 103 -4.81 -23.37 -23.23
N LYS A 104 -4.94 -23.56 -21.90
CA LYS A 104 -6.10 -24.27 -21.36
C LYS A 104 -7.34 -23.46 -21.73
N LYS A 105 -8.33 -24.12 -22.36
CA LYS A 105 -9.63 -23.54 -22.68
C LYS A 105 -10.22 -22.98 -21.38
N THR A 106 -10.38 -21.66 -21.29
CA THR A 106 -11.14 -21.05 -20.22
C THR A 106 -12.56 -21.59 -20.34
N VAL A 107 -13.08 -22.20 -19.28
CA VAL A 107 -14.47 -22.63 -19.21
C VAL A 107 -15.31 -21.39 -19.50
N ALA A 108 -15.99 -21.38 -20.64
CA ALA A 108 -16.95 -20.32 -20.95
C ALA A 108 -17.99 -20.33 -19.84
N LYS A 109 -18.09 -19.24 -19.07
CA LYS A 109 -19.25 -19.05 -18.19
C LYS A 109 -20.47 -19.12 -19.10
N GLY A 110 -21.26 -20.19 -18.94
CA GLY A 110 -22.52 -20.33 -19.66
C GLY A 110 -23.36 -19.10 -19.41
N GLY A 111 -23.83 -18.48 -20.49
CA GLY A 111 -24.87 -17.46 -20.41
C GLY A 111 -26.10 -18.11 -19.81
N GLY A 112 -26.43 -17.70 -18.58
CA GLY A 112 -27.75 -17.93 -18.01
C GLY A 112 -28.74 -17.03 -18.73
N LYS A 113 -29.87 -17.63 -19.12
CA LYS A 113 -31.07 -16.94 -19.57
C LYS A 113 -31.55 -15.92 -18.53
#